data_AF-A0A811NM70-F1
#
_entry.id   AF-A0A811NM70-F1
#
_cell.length_a   1.000
_cell.length_b   1.000
_cell.length_c   1.000
_cell.angle_alpha   90.00
_cell.angle_beta   90.00
_cell.angle_gamma   90.00
#
_symmetry.space_group_name_H-M   'P 1'
#
loop_
_entity.id
_entity.type
_entity.pdbx_description
1 polymer ?
#
loop_
_entity_poly.entity_id
_entity_poly.type
_entity_poly.pdbx_seq_one_letter_code
_entity_poly.pdbx_strand_id
1 'polypeptide(L)'
;MASAYASWSKRWMRPEVYPLFVPMAAALGICSYQLVRNITGNPEVRVTKEKRAAGVLDNHEEGERYAMHGLRKFVRGKKPEIMASINSFFADPPKDD
;
A
#
# COMPACT_ATOMS: atom_id res chain seq x y z
N MET A 1 44.86 0.23 -17.18
CA MET A 1 44.26 -0.56 -16.08
C MET A 1 42.74 -0.43 -16.20
N ALA A 2 42.04 -1.50 -16.57
CA ALA A 2 40.58 -1.48 -16.69
C ALA A 2 39.94 -1.53 -15.29
N SER A 3 38.90 -0.70 -15.08
CA SER A 3 38.21 -0.52 -13.80
C SER A 3 37.67 -1.85 -13.24
N ALA A 4 38.12 -2.21 -12.03
CA ALA A 4 37.84 -3.49 -11.37
C ALA A 4 36.48 -3.55 -10.64
N TYR A 5 35.50 -2.74 -11.02
CA TYR A 5 34.14 -2.84 -10.49
C TYR A 5 33.14 -2.98 -11.63
N ALA A 6 32.45 -4.13 -11.66
CA ALA A 6 31.26 -4.29 -12.49
C ALA A 6 30.27 -3.16 -12.14
N SER A 7 29.86 -2.41 -13.16
CA SER A 7 28.82 -1.38 -13.05
C SER A 7 27.62 -1.89 -12.23
N TRP A 8 27.08 -1.06 -11.34
CA TRP A 8 25.94 -1.39 -10.47
C TRP A 8 24.80 -2.04 -11.25
N SER A 9 24.49 -1.54 -12.45
CA SER A 9 23.48 -2.12 -13.32
C SER A 9 23.83 -3.54 -13.77
N LYS A 10 25.07 -3.80 -14.21
CA LYS A 10 25.52 -5.15 -14.60
C LYS A 10 25.48 -6.15 -13.44
N ARG A 11 25.63 -5.67 -12.20
CA ARG A 11 25.61 -6.54 -11.01
C ARG A 11 24.20 -6.81 -10.48
N TRP A 12 23.29 -5.83 -10.56
CA TRP A 12 21.99 -5.90 -9.89
C TRP A 12 20.79 -5.96 -10.83
N MET A 13 20.90 -5.44 -12.06
CA MET A 13 19.84 -5.52 -13.08
C MET A 13 19.97 -6.82 -13.88
N ARG A 14 19.92 -7.95 -13.18
CA ARG A 14 19.95 -9.29 -13.79
C ARG A 14 18.68 -10.07 -13.42
N PRO A 15 18.12 -10.88 -14.34
CA PRO A 15 16.86 -11.59 -14.11
C PRO A 15 16.85 -12.43 -12.84
N GLU A 16 17.99 -13.01 -12.47
CA GLU A 16 18.16 -13.86 -11.28
C GLU A 16 17.96 -13.10 -9.97
N VAL A 17 18.08 -11.77 -9.99
CA VAL A 17 17.95 -10.91 -8.80
C VAL A 17 16.56 -10.29 -8.69
N TYR A 18 15.76 -10.28 -9.76
CA TYR A 18 14.40 -9.75 -9.73
C TYR A 18 13.50 -10.40 -8.66
N PRO A 19 13.54 -11.73 -8.43
CA PRO A 19 12.78 -12.36 -7.35
C PRO A 19 13.14 -11.85 -5.95
N LEU A 20 14.35 -11.33 -5.74
CA LEU A 20 14.77 -10.72 -4.47
C LEU A 20 14.38 -9.23 -4.42
N PHE A 21 14.50 -8.51 -5.53
CA PHE A 21 14.14 -7.09 -5.60
C PHE A 21 12.65 -6.84 -5.43
N VAL A 22 11.78 -7.70 -5.97
CA VAL A 22 10.33 -7.56 -5.85
C VAL A 22 9.86 -7.48 -4.38
N PRO A 23 10.17 -8.45 -3.50
CA PRO A 23 9.74 -8.38 -2.11
C PRO A 23 10.41 -7.23 -1.33
N MET A 24 11.68 -6.92 -1.62
CA MET A 24 12.36 -5.77 -0.99
C MET A 24 11.69 -4.44 -1.35
N ALA A 25 11.41 -4.23 -2.63
CA ALA A 25 10.71 -3.03 -3.11
C ALA A 25 9.28 -2.96 -2.57
N ALA A 26 8.58 -4.08 -2.49
CA ALA A 26 7.25 -4.15 -1.89
C ALA A 26 7.28 -3.75 -0.40
N ALA A 27 8.21 -4.28 0.38
CA ALA A 27 8.36 -3.94 1.80
C ALA A 27 8.69 -2.46 2.01
N LEU A 28 9.68 -1.93 1.26
CA LEU A 28 10.03 -0.51 1.30
C LEU A 28 8.86 0.38 0.87
N GLY A 29 8.11 -0.03 -0.15
CA GLY A 29 6.91 0.65 -0.62
C GLY A 29 5.82 0.71 0.44
N ILE A 30 5.54 -0.41 1.14
CA ILE A 30 4.53 -0.44 2.20
C ILE A 30 4.95 0.42 3.39
N CYS A 31 6.19 0.31 3.84
CA CYS A 31 6.68 1.11 4.97
C CYS A 31 6.66 2.62 4.65
N SER A 32 7.16 3.01 3.47
CA SER A 32 7.15 4.43 3.05
C SER A 32 5.73 4.96 2.88
N TYR A 33 4.82 4.19 2.29
CA TYR A 33 3.41 4.55 2.18
C TYR A 33 2.77 4.83 3.55
N GLN A 34 3.04 4.00 4.54
CA GLN A 34 2.50 4.19 5.90
C GLN A 34 3.06 5.45 6.57
N LEU A 35 4.36 5.72 6.42
CA LEU A 35 4.97 6.95 6.94
C LEU A 35 4.38 8.21 6.29
N VAL A 36 4.25 8.22 4.96
CA VAL A 36 3.67 9.35 4.22
C VAL A 36 2.24 9.59 4.66
N ARG A 37 1.43 8.53 4.84
CA ARG A 37 0.04 8.68 5.32
C ARG A 37 -0.04 9.17 6.76
N ASN A 38 0.86 8.73 7.62
CA ASN A 38 0.93 9.21 9.00
C ASN A 38 1.31 10.69 9.09
N ILE A 39 2.19 11.17 8.22
CA ILE A 39 2.61 12.57 8.23
C ILE A 39 1.54 13.49 7.62
N THR A 40 0.87 13.04 6.56
CA THR A 40 -0.02 13.90 5.76
C THR A 40 -1.48 13.87 6.16
N GLY A 41 -1.98 12.71 6.62
CA GLY A 41 -3.41 12.50 6.85
C GLY A 41 -3.78 12.10 8.27
N ASN A 42 -2.82 11.93 9.19
CA ASN A 42 -3.16 11.65 10.59
C ASN A 42 -3.61 12.96 11.27
N PRO A 43 -4.85 13.04 11.80
CA PRO A 43 -5.37 14.27 12.44
C PRO A 43 -4.54 14.71 13.65
N GLU A 44 -3.78 13.81 14.27
CA GLU A 44 -2.92 14.12 15.41
C GLU A 44 -1.55 14.68 15.03
N VAL A 45 -1.11 14.45 13.79
CA VAL A 45 0.24 14.83 13.33
C VAL A 45 0.16 16.17 12.59
N ARG A 46 0.59 17.25 13.26
CA ARG A 46 0.49 18.63 12.75
C ARG A 46 1.87 19.18 12.35
N VAL A 47 2.27 18.95 11.10
CA VAL A 47 3.59 19.39 10.59
C VAL A 47 3.58 20.85 10.12
N THR A 48 2.48 21.33 9.54
CA THR A 48 2.37 22.72 9.05
C THR A 48 1.92 23.68 10.14
N LYS A 49 2.33 24.95 10.04
CA LYS A 49 1.99 25.98 11.05
C LYS A 49 0.48 26.25 11.13
N GLU A 50 -0.20 26.25 9.99
CA GLU A 50 -1.65 26.42 9.89
C GLU A 50 -2.42 25.34 10.68
N LYS A 51 -2.04 24.06 10.50
CA LYS A 51 -2.64 22.94 11.23
C LYS A 51 -2.34 22.95 12.74
N ARG A 52 -1.29 23.66 13.19
CA ARG A 52 -0.98 23.84 14.63
C ARG A 52 -1.78 24.96 15.28
N ALA A 53 -2.06 26.04 14.53
CA ALA A 53 -2.89 27.15 15.03
C ALA A 53 -4.38 26.76 15.12
N ALA A 54 -4.81 25.80 14.31
CA ALA A 54 -6.12 25.17 14.42
C ALA A 54 -6.15 24.21 15.63
N GLY A 55 -6.49 24.71 16.82
CA GLY A 55 -6.48 23.97 18.11
C GLY A 55 -7.47 22.80 18.28
N VAL A 56 -8.09 22.30 17.19
CA VAL A 56 -9.02 21.14 17.00
C VAL A 56 -10.11 20.85 18.05
N LEU A 57 -11.33 20.64 17.55
CA LEU A 57 -12.26 19.67 18.16
C LEU A 57 -13.17 18.95 17.12
N ASP A 58 -13.58 19.57 16.01
CA ASP A 58 -14.54 18.99 15.04
C ASP A 58 -13.94 18.62 13.68
N ASN A 59 -12.88 17.81 13.66
CA ASN A 59 -12.30 17.33 12.40
C ASN A 59 -12.69 15.87 12.09
N HIS A 60 -13.98 15.56 12.30
CA HIS A 60 -14.55 14.24 12.07
C HIS A 60 -14.34 13.77 10.62
N GLU A 61 -14.38 14.68 9.65
CA GLU A 61 -14.20 14.37 8.23
C GLU A 61 -12.74 13.92 7.91
N GLU A 62 -11.72 14.60 8.45
CA GLU A 62 -10.31 14.17 8.26
C GLU A 62 -10.04 12.85 8.97
N GLY A 63 -10.60 12.66 10.18
CA GLY A 63 -10.51 11.40 10.92
C GLY A 63 -11.17 10.22 10.19
N GLU A 64 -12.39 10.42 9.65
CA GLU A 64 -13.07 9.41 8.85
C GLU A 64 -12.26 9.08 7.59
N ARG A 65 -11.71 10.11 6.91
CA ARG A 65 -10.89 9.94 5.72
C ARG A 65 -9.58 9.19 5.98
N TYR A 66 -8.95 9.42 7.14
CA TYR A 66 -7.77 8.68 7.57
C TYR A 66 -8.08 7.22 7.90
N ALA A 67 -9.16 6.98 8.65
CA ALA A 67 -9.61 5.64 9.05
C ALA A 67 -10.08 4.82 7.85
N MET A 68 -10.80 5.43 6.92
CA MET A 68 -11.38 4.79 5.73
C MET A 68 -10.60 5.13 4.46
N HIS A 69 -9.40 4.57 4.31
CA HIS A 69 -8.66 4.70 3.06
C HIS A 69 -9.30 3.90 1.91
N GLY A 70 -8.96 4.24 0.65
CA GLY A 70 -9.59 3.68 -0.56
C GLY A 70 -9.67 2.16 -0.60
N LEU A 71 -8.58 1.46 -0.29
CA LEU A 71 -8.60 -0.02 -0.22
C LEU A 71 -9.58 -0.54 0.85
N ARG A 72 -9.65 0.07 2.04
CA ARG A 72 -10.57 -0.33 3.11
C ARG A 72 -12.01 -0.04 2.71
N LYS A 73 -12.29 1.07 2.01
CA LYS A 73 -13.62 1.35 1.43
C LYS A 73 -13.99 0.32 0.36
N PHE A 74 -13.05 -0.07 -0.48
CA PHE A 74 -13.26 -1.04 -1.56
C PHE A 74 -13.50 -2.47 -1.07
N VAL A 75 -12.80 -2.89 -0.01
CA VAL A 75 -12.96 -4.22 0.59
C VAL A 75 -14.16 -4.27 1.54
N ARG A 76 -14.66 -3.12 2.01
CA ARG A 76 -15.83 -3.05 2.90
C ARG A 76 -17.06 -3.59 2.17
N GLY A 77 -17.64 -4.66 2.71
CA GLY A 77 -18.82 -5.33 2.13
C GLY A 77 -18.50 -6.46 1.17
N LYS A 78 -17.20 -6.70 0.86
CA LYS A 78 -16.79 -7.93 0.15
C LYS A 78 -16.66 -9.08 1.15
N LYS A 79 -17.07 -10.28 0.74
CA LYS A 79 -16.84 -11.49 1.52
C LYS A 79 -15.32 -11.71 1.65
N PRO A 80 -14.82 -12.11 2.83
CA PRO A 80 -13.40 -12.37 3.05
C PRO A 80 -13.01 -13.68 2.34
N GLU A 81 -12.74 -13.58 1.04
CA GLU A 81 -12.36 -14.71 0.20
C GLU A 81 -11.10 -14.35 -0.58
N ILE A 82 -10.10 -15.25 -0.55
CA ILE A 82 -8.79 -15.00 -1.15
C ILE A 82 -8.90 -14.90 -2.68
N MET A 83 -9.78 -15.70 -3.30
CA MET A 83 -10.01 -15.72 -4.75
C MET A 83 -11.49 -16.01 -5.07
N ALA A 84 -12.37 -15.02 -4.85
CA ALA A 84 -13.82 -15.18 -5.05
C ALA A 84 -14.20 -15.81 -6.41
N SER A 85 -13.54 -15.44 -7.52
CA SER A 85 -13.82 -16.00 -8.84
C SER A 85 -13.38 -17.45 -9.02
N ILE A 86 -12.27 -17.84 -8.37
CA ILE A 86 -11.78 -19.23 -8.41
C ILE A 86 -12.64 -20.08 -7.49
N ASN A 87 -13.00 -19.56 -6.32
CA ASN A 87 -13.92 -20.20 -5.40
C ASN A 87 -15.28 -20.47 -6.07
N SER A 88 -15.89 -19.47 -6.71
CA SER A 88 -17.16 -19.65 -7.42
C SER A 88 -17.05 -20.65 -8.57
N PHE A 89 -15.92 -20.65 -9.29
CA PHE A 89 -15.69 -21.59 -10.40
C PHE A 89 -15.70 -23.06 -9.95
N PHE A 90 -15.13 -23.36 -8.77
CA PHE A 90 -15.07 -24.73 -8.25
C PHE A 90 -16.24 -25.11 -7.33
N ALA A 91 -16.90 -24.13 -6.70
CA ALA A 91 -17.93 -24.38 -5.70
C ALA A 91 -19.36 -24.25 -6.24
N ASP A 92 -19.60 -23.43 -7.26
CA ASP A 92 -20.95 -23.23 -7.78
C ASP A 92 -21.36 -24.41 -8.68
N PRO A 93 -22.58 -24.95 -8.52
CA PRO A 93 -23.08 -25.99 -9.42
C PRO A 93 -23.23 -25.45 -10.86
N PRO A 94 -23.21 -26.33 -11.88
CA PRO A 94 -23.47 -25.92 -13.26
C PRO A 94 -24.80 -25.14 -13.33
N LYS A 95 -24.77 -23.96 -13.93
CA LYS A 95 -26.01 -23.24 -14.24
C LYS A 95 -26.69 -23.98 -15.37
N ASP A 96 -27.84 -24.58 -15.08
CA ASP A 96 -28.76 -25.06 -16.10
C ASP A 96 -29.40 -23.82 -16.76
N ASP A 97 -29.10 -23.58 -18.03
CA ASP A 97 -29.72 -22.54 -18.87
C ASP A 97 -31.09 -23.00 -19.40
#